data_AF-A0A661JQV4-F1
#
_entry.id   AF-A0A661JQV4-F1
#
_cell.length_a   1.000
_cell.length_b   1.000
_cell.length_c   1.000
_cell.angle_alpha   90.00
_cell.angle_beta   90.00
_cell.angle_gamma   90.00
#
_symmetry.space_group_name_H-M   'P 1'
#
loop_
_entity.id
_entity.type
_entity.pdbx_description
1 polymer ?
#
loop_
_entity_poly.entity_id
_entity_poly.type
_entity_poly.pdbx_seq_one_letter_code
_entity_poly.pdbx_strand_id
1 'polypeptide(L)'
;MDLVNISEVRLSDFSDMMEIEKLSFPEPWDIDTFLATYTDARCKGLSARVEDAVVGYCLATDMRDILHVLNLAVHPDFRRRGIAKKLVG
;
A
#
# COMPACT_ATOMS: atom_id res chain seq x y z
N MET A 1 -10.36 19.27 1.68
CA MET A 1 -10.37 17.79 1.58
C MET A 1 -9.20 17.47 0.68
N ASP A 2 -8.15 16.85 1.20
CA ASP A 2 -6.98 16.52 0.40
C ASP A 2 -7.42 15.56 -0.71
N LEU A 3 -7.11 15.89 -1.97
CA LEU A 3 -7.50 15.07 -3.10
C LEU A 3 -6.61 13.82 -3.10
N VAL A 4 -7.14 12.71 -2.59
CA VAL A 4 -6.44 11.43 -2.61
C VAL A 4 -6.59 10.78 -3.99
N ASN A 5 -5.46 10.58 -4.67
CA ASN A 5 -5.35 9.84 -5.94
C ASN A 5 -4.99 8.37 -5.66
N ILE A 6 -5.58 7.43 -6.41
CA ILE A 6 -5.22 6.01 -6.34
C ILE A 6 -4.50 5.64 -7.64
N SER A 7 -3.31 5.06 -7.52
CA SER A 7 -2.48 4.62 -8.64
C SER A 7 -1.81 3.29 -8.36
N GLU A 8 -1.26 2.63 -9.39
CA GLU A 8 -0.40 1.46 -9.18
C GLU A 8 0.85 1.82 -8.33
N VAL A 9 1.27 0.88 -7.50
CA VAL A 9 2.53 0.97 -6.74
C VAL A 9 3.71 1.04 -7.70
N ARG A 10 4.70 1.86 -7.37
CA ARG A 10 5.98 1.99 -8.10
C ARG A 10 7.14 1.77 -7.15
N LEU A 11 8.32 1.45 -7.69
CA LEU A 11 9.55 1.33 -6.88
C LEU A 11 9.87 2.61 -6.10
N SER A 12 9.52 3.78 -6.64
CA SER A 12 9.68 5.07 -5.95
C SER A 12 8.82 5.23 -4.70
N ASP A 13 7.78 4.39 -4.53
CA ASP A 13 6.86 4.47 -3.40
C ASP A 13 7.40 3.77 -2.15
N PHE A 14 8.45 2.97 -2.30
CA PHE A 14 8.89 2.05 -1.26
C PHE A 14 9.41 2.80 -0.03
N SER A 15 10.01 3.99 -0.19
CA SER A 15 10.43 4.83 0.94
C SER A 15 9.24 5.14 1.86
N ASP A 16 8.15 5.62 1.27
CA ASP A 16 6.96 6.06 1.98
C ASP A 16 6.19 4.85 2.53
N MET A 17 6.11 3.76 1.76
CA MET A 17 5.48 2.52 2.19
C MET A 17 6.20 1.88 3.39
N MET A 18 7.53 1.92 3.41
CA MET A 18 8.32 1.45 4.55
C MET A 18 8.14 2.32 5.80
N GLU A 19 7.94 3.63 5.64
CA GLU A 19 7.58 4.50 6.76
C GLU A 19 6.19 4.15 7.31
N ILE A 20 5.20 4.03 6.42
CA ILE A 20 3.84 3.61 6.78
C ILE A 20 3.87 2.27 7.53
N GLU A 21 4.68 1.33 7.07
CA GLU A 21 4.86 0.02 7.71
C GLU A 21 5.31 0.13 9.16
N LYS A 22 6.43 0.82 9.39
CA LYS A 22 7.00 1.02 10.73
C LYS A 22 6.01 1.67 11.69
N LEU A 23 5.11 2.50 11.17
CA LEU A 23 4.08 3.21 11.95
C LEU A 23 2.78 2.42 12.11
N SER A 24 2.60 1.32 11.37
CA SER A 24 1.33 0.60 11.30
C SER A 24 1.41 -0.81 11.89
N PHE A 25 2.57 -1.45 11.86
CA PHE A 25 2.72 -2.84 12.28
C PHE A 25 3.87 -3.01 13.27
N PRO A 26 3.71 -3.91 14.28
CA PRO A 26 4.76 -4.21 15.25
C PRO A 26 5.95 -4.96 14.62
N GLU A 27 5.70 -5.73 13.56
CA GLU A 27 6.69 -6.45 12.76
C GLU A 27 6.61 -5.94 11.32
N PRO A 28 7.22 -4.76 11.03
CA PRO A 28 7.11 -4.13 9.73
C PRO A 28 7.85 -4.91 8.66
N TRP A 29 7.32 -4.89 7.43
CA TRP A 29 8.02 -5.45 6.28
C TRP A 29 9.31 -4.70 5.99
N ASP A 30 10.35 -5.45 5.61
CA ASP A 30 11.59 -4.90 5.09
C ASP A 30 11.52 -4.67 3.58
N ILE A 31 12.57 -4.03 3.04
CA ILE A 31 12.68 -3.71 1.62
C ILE A 31 12.68 -4.97 0.74
N ASP A 32 13.30 -6.06 1.20
CA ASP A 32 13.41 -7.30 0.45
C ASP A 32 12.04 -7.99 0.32
N THR A 33 11.22 -7.93 1.37
CA THR A 33 9.84 -8.44 1.35
C THR A 33 8.98 -7.65 0.35
N PHE A 34 9.11 -6.32 0.33
CA PHE A 34 8.43 -5.49 -0.65
C PHE A 34 8.89 -5.80 -2.09
N LEU A 35 10.20 -5.92 -2.32
CA LEU A 35 10.76 -6.23 -3.65
C LEU A 35 10.34 -7.61 -4.15
N ALA A 36 10.41 -8.63 -3.30
CA ALA A 36 9.97 -9.98 -3.62
C ALA A 36 8.48 -10.00 -3.97
N THR A 37 7.65 -9.28 -3.20
CA THR A 37 6.21 -9.16 -3.46
C THR A 37 5.92 -8.41 -4.75
N TYR A 38 6.61 -7.30 -5.03
CA TYR A 38 6.40 -6.48 -6.22
C TYR A 38 6.83 -7.16 -7.52
N THR A 39 7.85 -8.02 -7.45
CA THR A 39 8.35 -8.78 -8.61
C THR A 39 7.53 -10.02 -8.95
N ASP A 40 6.63 -10.47 -8.07
CA ASP A 40 5.67 -11.52 -8.36
C ASP A 40 4.58 -11.01 -9.32
N ALA A 41 4.45 -11.63 -10.49
CA ALA A 41 3.48 -11.26 -11.52
C ALA A 41 2.01 -11.38 -11.06
N ARG A 42 1.73 -12.15 -10.00
CA ARG A 42 0.39 -12.27 -9.40
C ARG A 42 0.08 -11.13 -8.45
N CYS A 43 1.09 -10.39 -8.00
CA CYS A 43 0.91 -9.27 -7.10
C CYS A 43 0.21 -8.11 -7.82
N LYS A 44 -0.73 -7.51 -7.11
CA LYS A 44 -1.44 -6.27 -7.46
C LYS A 44 -1.19 -5.28 -6.34
N GLY A 45 -0.61 -4.14 -6.68
CA GLY A 45 -0.31 -3.08 -5.72
C GLY A 45 -0.99 -1.78 -6.09
N LEU A 46 -1.70 -1.18 -5.14
CA LEU A 46 -2.25 0.17 -5.25
C LEU A 46 -1.66 1.07 -4.15
N SER A 47 -1.31 2.31 -4.51
CA SER A 47 -0.91 3.37 -3.60
C SER A 47 -1.95 4.51 -3.62
N ALA A 48 -2.18 5.08 -2.45
CA ALA A 48 -2.98 6.26 -2.24
C ALA A 48 -2.06 7.45 -2.01
N ARG A 49 -2.21 8.52 -2.80
CA ARG A 49 -1.35 9.69 -2.77
C ARG A 49 -2.09 10.96 -2.42
N VAL A 50 -1.46 11.79 -1.61
CA VAL A 50 -1.82 13.21 -1.45
C VAL A 50 -0.66 13.99 -2.03
N GLU A 51 -0.94 14.76 -3.07
CA GLU A 51 0.11 15.35 -3.92
C GLU A 51 1.02 14.23 -4.47
N ASP A 52 2.32 14.27 -4.17
CA ASP A 52 3.28 13.25 -4.62
C ASP A 52 3.61 12.19 -3.55
N ALA A 53 3.18 12.40 -2.31
CA ALA A 53 3.51 11.52 -1.19
C ALA A 53 2.52 10.35 -1.06
N VAL A 54 3.03 9.14 -0.87
CA VAL A 54 2.19 7.98 -0.56
C VAL A 54 1.74 8.05 0.88
N VAL A 55 0.42 8.07 1.09
CA VAL A 55 -0.21 8.14 2.42
C VAL A 55 -0.92 6.83 2.80
N GLY A 56 -0.94 5.86 1.89
CA GLY A 56 -1.48 4.52 2.13
C GLY A 56 -1.23 3.61 0.94
N TYR A 57 -1.31 2.31 1.17
CA TYR A 57 -1.08 1.32 0.12
C TYR A 57 -1.84 0.02 0.41
N CYS A 58 -2.06 -0.77 -0.64
CA CYS A 58 -2.62 -2.12 -0.58
C CYS A 58 -1.82 -3.02 -1.52
N LEU A 59 -1.24 -4.09 -0.99
CA LEU A 59 -0.64 -5.16 -1.77
C LEU A 59 -1.51 -6.41 -1.61
N ALA A 60 -1.82 -7.05 -2.73
CA ALA A 60 -2.60 -8.27 -2.73
C ALA A 60 -2.10 -9.23 -3.81
N THR A 61 -2.28 -10.54 -3.62
CA THR A 61 -1.90 -11.56 -4.59
C THR A 61 -3.13 -12.23 -5.19
N ASP A 62 -3.14 -12.38 -6.51
CA ASP A 62 -4.18 -13.08 -7.24
C ASP A 62 -4.06 -14.59 -7.01
N MET A 63 -5.12 -15.17 -6.46
CA MET A 63 -5.27 -16.60 -6.20
C MET A 63 -6.55 -17.13 -6.84
N ARG A 64 -6.56 -17.30 -8.18
CA ARG A 64 -7.57 -17.97 -9.02
C ARG A 64 -9.01 -17.46 -8.84
N ASP A 65 -9.62 -17.67 -7.67
CA ASP A 65 -10.98 -17.27 -7.33
C ASP A 65 -11.03 -16.17 -6.25
N ILE A 66 -9.89 -15.84 -5.61
CA ILE A 66 -9.80 -14.80 -4.58
C ILE A 66 -8.61 -13.86 -4.82
N LEU A 67 -8.73 -12.63 -4.34
CA LEU A 67 -7.59 -11.73 -4.15
C LEU A 67 -7.23 -11.73 -2.67
N HIS A 68 -6.04 -12.22 -2.33
CA HIS A 68 -5.58 -12.27 -0.94
C HIS A 68 -4.82 -10.98 -0.62
N VAL A 69 -5.37 -10.15 0.27
CA VAL A 69 -4.68 -8.95 0.77
C VAL A 69 -3.47 -9.39 1.60
N LEU A 70 -2.28 -9.06 1.11
CA LEU A 70 -1.02 -9.36 1.78
C LEU A 70 -0.73 -8.31 2.85
N ASN A 71 -0.90 -7.03 2.49
CA ASN A 71 -0.71 -5.93 3.41
C ASN A 71 -1.53 -4.71 2.98
N LEU A 72 -2.10 -3.98 3.94
CA LEU A 72 -2.95 -2.81 3.74
C LEU A 72 -2.75 -1.85 4.90
N ALA A 73 -2.24 -0.66 4.60
CA ALA A 73 -2.03 0.36 5.61
C ALA A 73 -2.25 1.78 5.08
N VAL A 74 -2.55 2.67 6.03
CA VAL A 74 -2.68 4.11 5.81
C VAL A 74 -1.87 4.79 6.90
N HIS A 75 -1.07 5.77 6.50
CA HIS A 75 -0.27 6.60 7.40
C HIS A 75 -1.15 7.15 8.55
N PRO A 76 -0.72 7.10 9.82
CA PRO A 76 -1.53 7.49 10.98
C PRO A 76 -2.29 8.81 10.82
N ASP A 77 -1.62 9.84 10.31
CA ASP A 77 -2.19 11.19 10.14
C ASP A 77 -3.30 11.27 9.08
N PHE A 78 -3.40 10.27 8.20
CA PHE A 78 -4.37 10.19 7.12
C PHE A 78 -5.48 9.16 7.36
N ARG A 79 -5.45 8.46 8.51
CA ARG A 79 -6.48 7.47 8.88
C ARG A 79 -7.85 8.12 9.12
N ARG A 80 -8.90 7.29 9.10
CA ARG A 80 -10.31 7.70 9.29
C ARG A 80 -10.86 8.67 8.23
N ARG A 81 -10.17 8.82 7.09
CA ARG A 81 -10.59 9.63 5.93
C ARG A 81 -11.14 8.80 4.76
N GLY A 82 -11.38 7.50 4.95
CA GLY A 82 -11.89 6.60 3.91
C GLY A 82 -10.85 6.13 2.88
N ILE A 83 -9.55 6.37 3.09
CA ILE A 83 -8.49 6.01 2.15
C ILE A 83 -8.39 4.50 1.94
N ALA A 84 -8.38 3.71 3.03
CA ALA A 84 -8.35 2.25 2.93
C ALA A 84 -9.55 1.70 2.13
N LYS A 85 -10.73 2.32 2.28
CA LYS A 85 -11.92 1.96 1.49
C LYS A 85 -11.69 2.22 0.00
N LYS A 86 -11.13 3.39 -0.37
CA LYS A 86 -10.79 3.69 -1.78
C LYS A 86 -9.75 2.72 -2.38
N LEU A 87 -8.84 2.20 -1.56
CA LEU A 87 -7.82 1.23 -2.01
C LEU A 87 -8.40 -0.15 -2.33
N VAL A 88 -9.52 -0.54 -1.70
CA VAL A 88 -10.10 -1.90 -1.85
C VAL A 88 -11.45 -1.94 -2.58
N GLY A 89 -12.11 -0.79 -2.79
CA GLY A 89 -13.44 -0.68 -3.39
C GLY A 89 -14.51 -0.26 -2.39
#